data_AF-A0A6B1H830-F1
#
_entry.id   AF-A0A6B1H830-F1
#
_cell.length_a   1.000
_cell.length_b   1.000
_cell.length_c   1.000
_cell.angle_alpha   90.00
_cell.angle_beta   90.00
_cell.angle_gamma   90.00
#
_symmetry.space_group_name_H-M   'P 1'
#
loop_
_entity.id
_entity.type
_entity.pdbx_description
1 polymer ?
#
loop_
_entity_poly.entity_id
_entity_poly.type
_entity_poly.pdbx_seq_one_letter_code
_entity_poly.pdbx_strand_id
1 'polypeptide(L)'
;MPIADLANLVPSAAAQRCYRGLDAHTPDDYRQIAALLADDWRRRGTPSAGLGGGQGAGKSTLGRLIAQAGSMLGIRIEVLSIDDFYLTKEQRLQLAEDVHPLLATRGPPGTHDVAGLRTA
;
A
#
# COMPACT_ATOMS: atom_id res chain seq x y z
N MET A 1 -15.42 10.78 12.54
CA MET A 1 -14.18 10.35 11.87
C MET A 1 -14.07 11.24 10.66
N PRO A 2 -13.32 12.35 10.71
CA PRO A 2 -13.28 13.36 9.64
C PRO A 2 -13.12 12.79 8.22
N ILE A 3 -12.33 11.73 8.04
CA ILE A 3 -12.15 11.09 6.73
C ILE A 3 -13.44 10.42 6.25
N ALA A 4 -14.21 9.81 7.15
CA ALA A 4 -15.50 9.21 6.79
C ALA A 4 -16.50 10.29 6.37
N ASP A 5 -16.51 11.42 7.09
CA ASP A 5 -17.38 12.56 6.80
C ASP A 5 -17.03 13.14 5.42
N LEU A 6 -15.73 13.34 5.12
CA LEU A 6 -15.25 13.77 3.80
C LEU A 6 -15.62 12.79 2.67
N ALA A 7 -15.64 11.49 2.96
CA ALA A 7 -15.98 10.46 2.00
C ALA A 7 -17.50 10.18 1.90
N ASN A 8 -18.34 10.91 2.64
CA ASN A 8 -19.78 10.63 2.77
C ASN A 8 -20.08 9.17 3.19
N LEU A 9 -19.26 8.64 4.10
CA LEU A 9 -19.37 7.28 4.62
C LEU A 9 -19.90 7.30 6.06
N VAL A 10 -20.73 6.32 6.40
CA VAL A 10 -21.10 6.02 7.79
C VAL A 10 -20.23 4.87 8.29
N PRO A 11 -19.26 5.09 9.21
CA PRO A 11 -18.38 4.03 9.68
C PRO A 11 -19.14 2.94 10.43
N SER A 12 -18.91 1.68 10.07
CA SER A 12 -19.47 0.55 10.82
C SER A 12 -18.88 0.50 12.24
N ALA A 13 -19.57 -0.19 13.15
CA ALA A 13 -19.03 -0.46 14.48
C ALA A 13 -17.69 -1.22 14.43
N ALA A 14 -17.47 -2.07 13.42
CA ALA A 14 -16.23 -2.80 13.22
C ALA A 14 -15.09 -1.85 12.82
N ALA A 15 -15.32 -0.96 11.85
CA ALA A 15 -14.36 0.08 11.46
C ALA A 15 -14.00 0.99 12.65
N GLN A 16 -14.99 1.43 13.43
CA GLN A 16 -14.73 2.28 14.61
C GLN A 16 -13.93 1.57 15.71
N ARG A 17 -14.14 0.28 15.92
CA ARG A 17 -13.31 -0.53 16.84
C ARG A 17 -11.88 -0.66 16.32
N CYS A 18 -11.72 -0.92 15.02
CA CYS A 18 -10.40 -1.03 14.41
C CYS A 18 -9.63 0.28 14.51
N TYR A 19 -10.23 1.39 14.10
CA TYR A 19 -9.65 2.73 14.23
C TYR A 19 -9.09 2.98 15.64
N ARG A 20 -9.86 2.62 16.68
CA ARG A 20 -9.45 2.82 18.08
C ARG A 20 -8.33 1.90 18.55
N GLY A 21 -8.15 0.73 17.94
CA GLY A 21 -7.10 -0.22 18.31
C GLY A 21 -5.84 -0.16 17.45
N LEU A 22 -5.81 0.69 16.40
CA LEU A 22 -4.59 0.99 15.66
C LEU A 22 -3.65 1.87 16.50
N ASP A 23 -2.34 1.73 16.26
CA ASP A 23 -1.27 2.41 17.00
C ASP A 23 -1.51 3.94 17.07
N ALA A 24 -1.73 4.45 18.29
CA ALA A 24 -2.03 5.85 18.54
C ALA A 24 -0.90 6.83 18.19
N HIS A 25 0.33 6.36 17.98
CA HIS A 25 1.45 7.19 17.55
C HIS A 25 1.47 7.44 16.03
N THR A 26 0.60 6.79 15.27
CA THR A 26 0.49 7.00 13.82
C THR A 26 -0.48 8.15 13.49
N PRO A 27 -0.30 8.84 12.34
CA PRO A 27 -1.18 9.92 11.92
C PRO A 27 -2.67 9.53 11.96
N ASP A 28 -3.50 10.40 12.51
CA ASP A 28 -4.90 10.08 12.78
C ASP A 28 -5.71 9.79 11.51
N ASP A 29 -5.45 10.57 10.45
CA ASP A 29 -5.99 10.36 9.11
C ASP A 29 -5.62 8.97 8.56
N TYR A 30 -4.39 8.51 8.75
CA TYR A 30 -3.94 7.18 8.30
C TYR A 30 -4.68 6.07 9.03
N ARG A 31 -4.90 6.21 10.35
CA ARG A 31 -5.67 5.23 11.13
C ARG A 31 -7.12 5.18 10.67
N GLN A 32 -7.73 6.34 10.40
CA GLN A 32 -9.09 6.40 9.88
C GLN A 32 -9.19 5.73 8.50
N ILE A 33 -8.29 6.07 7.57
CA ILE A 33 -8.24 5.47 6.23
C ILE A 33 -8.05 3.96 6.32
N ALA A 34 -7.10 3.48 7.13
CA ALA A 34 -6.80 2.06 7.28
C ALA A 34 -8.02 1.26 7.78
N ALA A 35 -8.70 1.76 8.82
CA ALA A 35 -9.87 1.10 9.38
C ALA A 35 -11.06 1.08 8.42
N LEU A 36 -11.28 2.18 7.68
CA LEU A 36 -12.36 2.27 6.68
C LEU A 36 -12.11 1.33 5.50
N LEU A 37 -10.89 1.33 4.95
CA LEU A 37 -10.52 0.49 3.81
C LEU A 37 -10.55 -1.00 4.17
N ALA A 38 -9.96 -1.40 5.29
CA ALA A 38 -9.95 -2.81 5.69
C ALA A 38 -11.36 -3.37 5.89
N ASP A 39 -12.27 -2.59 6.48
CA ASP A 39 -13.66 -3.00 6.70
C ASP A 39 -14.49 -3.01 5.40
N ASP A 40 -14.24 -2.07 4.48
CA ASP A 40 -14.85 -2.10 3.15
C ASP A 40 -14.38 -3.30 2.31
N TRP A 41 -13.07 -3.54 2.26
CA TRP A 41 -12.49 -4.66 1.51
C TRP A 41 -12.95 -6.01 2.06
N ARG A 42 -13.05 -6.15 3.39
CA ARG A 42 -13.63 -7.34 4.02
C ARG A 42 -15.06 -7.59 3.54
N ARG A 43 -15.91 -6.55 3.50
CA ARG A 43 -17.31 -6.68 3.08
C ARG A 43 -17.47 -7.00 1.60
N ARG A 44 -16.62 -6.42 0.75
CA ARG A 44 -16.67 -6.59 -0.71
C ARG A 44 -15.97 -7.86 -1.18
N GLY A 45 -15.10 -8.45 -0.37
CA GLY A 45 -14.22 -9.54 -0.80
C GLY A 45 -13.19 -9.06 -1.83
N THR A 46 -12.63 -7.86 -1.64
CA THR A 46 -11.67 -7.27 -2.59
C THR A 46 -10.41 -8.12 -2.66
N PRO A 47 -10.05 -8.71 -3.82
CA PRO A 47 -8.92 -9.62 -3.92
C PRO A 47 -7.56 -8.89 -3.92
N SER A 48 -7.50 -7.67 -4.45
CA SER A 48 -6.28 -6.86 -4.52
C SER A 48 -6.60 -5.38 -4.65
N ALA A 49 -5.74 -4.51 -4.10
CA ALA A 49 -5.85 -3.06 -4.23
C ALA A 49 -4.47 -2.42 -4.41
N GLY A 50 -4.37 -1.41 -5.28
CA GLY A 50 -3.13 -0.64 -5.49
C GLY A 50 -3.05 0.59 -4.59
N LEU A 51 -1.89 0.84 -3.98
CA LEU A 51 -1.61 2.04 -3.20
C LEU A 51 -0.55 2.90 -3.90
N GLY A 52 -1.01 4.00 -4.52
CA GLY A 52 -0.16 4.96 -5.24
C GLY A 52 0.17 6.21 -4.42
N GLY A 53 1.27 6.87 -4.74
CA GLY A 53 1.70 8.12 -4.10
C GLY A 53 3.19 8.39 -4.27
N GLY A 54 3.60 9.66 -4.10
CA GLY A 54 4.99 10.08 -4.22
C GLY A 54 5.94 9.41 -3.20
N GLN A 55 7.25 9.56 -3.40
CA GLN A 55 8.24 9.16 -2.40
C GLN A 55 8.01 9.95 -1.11
N GLY A 56 8.11 9.27 0.04
CA GLY A 56 7.85 9.90 1.34
C GLY A 56 6.37 10.14 1.66
N ALA A 57 5.44 9.85 0.76
CA ALA A 57 3.98 10.02 0.99
C ALA A 57 3.36 8.98 1.94
N GLY A 58 4.18 8.23 2.71
CA GLY A 58 3.69 7.34 3.76
C GLY A 58 3.05 6.00 3.32
N LYS A 59 3.14 5.60 2.04
CA LYS A 59 2.53 4.36 1.52
C LYS A 59 2.81 3.11 2.38
N SER A 60 4.08 2.87 2.73
CA SER A 60 4.47 1.71 3.53
C SER A 60 3.89 1.76 4.95
N THR A 61 3.75 2.97 5.51
CA THR A 61 3.10 3.18 6.82
C THR A 61 1.61 2.88 6.73
N LEU A 62 0.92 3.41 5.71
CA LEU A 62 -0.50 3.16 5.51
C LEU A 62 -0.78 1.68 5.21
N GLY A 63 0.01 1.03 4.37
CA GLY A 63 -0.10 -0.40 4.08
C GLY A 63 -0.01 -1.26 5.34
N ARG A 64 0.96 -0.98 6.22
CA ARG A 64 1.11 -1.68 7.50
C ARG A 64 -0.12 -1.51 8.40
N LEU A 65 -0.66 -0.29 8.49
CA LEU A 65 -1.88 -0.02 9.26
C LEU A 65 -3.09 -0.74 8.69
N ILE A 66 -3.22 -0.81 7.36
CA ILE A 66 -4.29 -1.58 6.71
C ILE A 66 -4.18 -3.07 7.04
N ALA A 67 -2.97 -3.63 6.98
CA ALA A 67 -2.75 -5.03 7.35
C ALA A 67 -3.09 -5.31 8.82
N GLN A 68 -2.69 -4.40 9.72
CA GLN A 68 -3.06 -4.47 11.14
C GLN A 68 -4.59 -4.41 11.33
N ALA A 69 -5.28 -3.49 10.65
CA ALA A 69 -6.74 -3.38 10.69
C ALA A 69 -7.42 -4.64 10.12
N GLY A 70 -6.91 -5.22 9.04
CA GLY A 70 -7.38 -6.48 8.49
C GLY A 70 -7.33 -7.61 9.51
N SER A 71 -6.20 -7.77 10.19
CA SER A 71 -6.02 -8.77 11.26
C SER A 71 -7.05 -8.60 12.39
N MET A 72 -7.29 -7.36 12.82
CA MET A 72 -8.32 -7.05 13.83
C MET A 72 -9.75 -7.37 13.37
N LEU A 73 -10.00 -7.35 12.06
CA LEU A 73 -11.28 -7.70 11.45
C LEU A 73 -11.40 -9.19 11.09
N GLY A 74 -10.38 -10.00 11.39
CA GLY A 74 -10.36 -11.43 11.09
C GLY A 74 -10.09 -11.77 9.62
N ILE A 75 -9.48 -10.85 8.86
CA ILE A 75 -9.02 -11.12 7.49
C ILE A 75 -7.50 -10.97 7.37
N ARG A 76 -6.90 -11.76 6.48
CA ARG A 76 -5.49 -11.62 6.15
C ARG A 76 -5.33 -10.63 4.99
N ILE A 77 -4.47 -9.63 5.18
CA ILE A 77 -4.07 -8.69 4.13
C ILE A 77 -2.55 -8.72 4.07
N GLU A 78 -2.01 -9.03 2.89
CA GLU A 78 -0.58 -8.95 2.61
C GLU A 78 -0.24 -7.64 1.91
N VAL A 79 0.92 -7.06 2.23
CA VAL A 79 1.40 -5.82 1.64
C VAL A 79 2.61 -6.13 0.77
N LEU A 80 2.43 -5.98 -0.54
CA LEU A 80 3.48 -6.16 -1.54
C LEU A 80 3.95 -4.79 -2.04
N SER A 81 5.26 -4.56 -2.05
CA SER A 81 5.84 -3.35 -2.65
C SER A 81 6.39 -3.65 -4.03
N ILE A 82 6.07 -2.81 -5.02
CA ILE A 82 6.74 -2.90 -6.33
C ILE A 82 8.25 -2.65 -6.20
N ASP A 83 8.66 -1.89 -5.19
CA ASP A 83 10.07 -1.59 -4.93
C ASP A 83 10.88 -2.82 -4.51
N ASP A 84 10.23 -3.95 -4.18
CA ASP A 84 10.91 -5.22 -3.92
C ASP A 84 11.35 -5.92 -5.23
N PHE A 85 10.75 -5.50 -6.36
CA PHE A 85 10.99 -6.06 -7.69
C PHE A 85 11.83 -5.13 -8.56
N TYR A 86 12.67 -4.26 -7.98
CA TYR A 86 13.66 -3.57 -8.81
C TYR A 86 14.66 -4.58 -9.41
N LEU A 87 15.05 -4.33 -10.66
CA LEU A 87 16.20 -4.99 -11.26
C LEU A 87 17.46 -4.78 -10.40
N THR A 88 18.48 -5.63 -10.57
CA THR A 88 19.76 -5.40 -9.89
C THR A 88 20.42 -4.12 -10.40
N LYS A 89 21.45 -3.64 -9.69
CA LYS A 89 22.21 -2.47 -10.13
C LYS A 89 22.86 -2.74 -11.49
N GLU A 90 23.40 -3.93 -11.68
CA GLU A 90 24.07 -4.37 -12.90
C GLU A 90 23.10 -4.39 -14.07
N GLN A 91 21.92 -4.99 -13.90
CA GLN A 91 20.87 -5.01 -14.92
C GLN A 91 20.42 -3.60 -15.33
N ARG A 92 20.30 -2.68 -14.36
CA ARG A 92 19.96 -1.27 -14.64
C ARG A 92 21.05 -0.52 -15.39
N LEU A 93 22.33 -0.77 -15.07
CA LEU A 93 23.45 -0.17 -15.80
C LEU A 93 23.49 -0.65 -17.25
N GLN A 94 23.23 -1.94 -17.49
CA GLN A 94 23.10 -2.48 -18.85
C GLN A 94 21.97 -1.80 -19.62
N LEU A 95 20.79 -1.64 -19.01
CA LEU A 95 19.68 -0.89 -19.62
C LEU A 95 20.01 0.58 -19.89
N ALA A 96 20.88 1.18 -19.08
CA ALA A 96 21.31 2.56 -19.28
C ALA A 96 22.15 2.74 -20.54
N GLU A 97 22.99 1.74 -20.84
CA GLU A 97 23.81 1.68 -22.06
C GLU A 97 22.96 1.30 -23.28
N ASP A 98 22.10 0.30 -23.15
CA ASP A 98 21.36 -0.28 -24.28
C ASP A 98 20.13 0.54 -24.70
N VAL A 99 19.50 1.25 -23.76
CA VAL A 99 18.20 1.89 -23.97
C VAL A 99 18.23 3.38 -23.66
N HIS A 100 18.49 3.77 -22.40
CA HIS A 100 18.51 5.19 -22.03
C HIS A 100 19.21 5.45 -20.67
N PRO A 101 20.07 6.48 -20.54
CA PRO A 101 20.85 6.74 -19.32
C PRO A 101 20.05 6.83 -18.01
N LEU A 102 18.79 7.28 -18.06
CA LEU A 102 17.91 7.35 -16.89
C LEU A 102 17.66 5.98 -16.23
N LEU A 103 17.77 4.88 -16.97
CA LEU A 103 17.53 3.52 -16.47
C LEU A 103 18.63 3.02 -15.53
N ALA A 104 19.76 3.75 -15.40
CA ALA A 104 20.76 3.49 -14.36
C ALA A 104 20.20 3.70 -12.94
N THR A 105 19.16 4.54 -12.81
CA THR A 105 18.53 4.90 -11.53
C THR A 105 17.29 4.05 -11.25
N ARG A 106 16.87 3.99 -9.99
CA ARG A 106 15.57 3.39 -9.60
C ARG A 106 14.45 4.40 -9.88
N GLY A 107 13.30 3.92 -10.35
CA GLY A 107 12.05 4.68 -10.42
C GLY A 107 11.41 4.74 -11.80
N PRO A 108 12.14 5.06 -12.89
CA PRO A 108 11.56 5.11 -14.22
C PRO A 108 10.91 3.77 -14.66
N PRO A 109 9.86 3.81 -15.49
CA PRO A 109 9.29 2.59 -16.09
C PRO A 109 10.37 1.78 -16.81
N GLY A 110 10.34 0.46 -16.63
CA GLY A 110 11.35 -0.47 -17.18
C GLY A 110 12.44 -0.88 -16.19
N THR A 111 12.51 -0.29 -14.99
CA THR A 111 13.53 -0.60 -13.97
C THR A 111 13.17 -1.75 -13.02
N HIS A 112 12.06 -2.45 -13.29
CA HIS A 112 11.52 -3.51 -12.42
C HIS A 112 11.45 -4.86 -13.16
N ASP A 113 11.65 -5.94 -12.41
CA ASP A 113 11.37 -7.31 -12.84
C ASP A 113 9.86 -7.58 -12.80
N VAL A 114 9.19 -7.28 -13.90
CA VAL A 114 7.75 -7.54 -14.07
C VAL A 114 7.45 -9.04 -14.14
N ALA A 115 8.40 -9.88 -14.57
CA ALA A 115 8.19 -11.31 -14.64
C ALA A 115 8.10 -11.91 -13.24
N GLY A 116 9.04 -11.55 -12.35
CA GLY A 116 9.02 -11.95 -10.94
C GLY A 116 7.76 -11.50 -10.22
N LEU A 117 7.30 -10.26 -10.47
CA LEU A 117 6.06 -9.73 -9.88
C LEU A 117 4.80 -10.54 -10.28
N ARG A 118 4.73 -11.05 -11.51
CA ARG A 118 3.58 -11.82 -11.99
C ARG A 118 3.45 -13.20 -11.35
N THR A 119 4.52 -13.69 -10.75
CA THR A 119 4.60 -15.01 -10.12
C THR A 119 4.63 -14.96 -8.59
N ALA A 120 4.56 -13.76 -8.02
CA ALA A 120 4.58 -13.51 -6.58
C ALA A 120 3.21 -13.68 -5.92
#